data_AF-A0A7M1KPG4-F1
#
_entry.id   AF-A0A7M1KPG4-F1
#
_cell.length_a   1.000
_cell.length_b   1.000
_cell.length_c   1.000
_cell.angle_alpha   90.00
_cell.angle_beta   90.00
_cell.angle_gamma   90.00
#
_symmetry.space_group_name_H-M   'P 1'
#
loop_
_entity.id
_entity.type
_entity.pdbx_description
1 polymer ?
#
loop_
_entity_poly.entity_id
_entity_poly.type
_entity_poly.pdbx_seq_one_letter_code
_entity_poly.pdbx_strand_id
1 'polypeptide(L)'
;MSDKKVLSSFEVGTLAAITLIGTSLARLDVSKRTLISDAAQSLIEALPHDRDYSDGSSGNHLALRALIKGLHPVQSPQSSD
;
A
#
# COMPACT_ATOMS: atom_id res chain seq x y z
N MET A 1 -24.13 -6.82 -14.53
CA MET A 1 -23.31 -5.93 -13.68
C MET A 1 -22.23 -6.82 -13.08
N SER A 2 -20.94 -6.52 -13.26
CA SER A 2 -19.90 -7.28 -12.56
C SER A 2 -20.04 -6.99 -11.07
N ASP A 3 -20.43 -8.01 -10.29
CA ASP A 3 -20.37 -8.01 -8.83
C ASP A 3 -18.90 -7.93 -8.41
N LYS A 4 -18.35 -6.72 -8.47
CA LYS A 4 -16.99 -6.47 -8.03
C LYS A 4 -16.98 -6.49 -6.50
N LYS A 5 -16.04 -7.25 -5.94
CA LYS A 5 -15.86 -7.47 -4.51
C LYS A 5 -15.57 -6.16 -3.78
N VAL A 6 -16.28 -5.91 -2.68
CA VAL A 6 -15.94 -4.84 -1.72
C VAL A 6 -14.98 -5.41 -0.69
N LEU A 7 -14.04 -4.58 -0.19
CA LEU A 7 -13.12 -4.99 0.87
C LEU A 7 -13.87 -5.37 2.14
N SER A 8 -13.57 -6.54 2.68
CA SER A 8 -14.02 -6.98 4.00
C SER A 8 -13.32 -6.20 5.11
N SER A 9 -13.90 -6.19 6.32
CA SER A 9 -13.29 -5.56 7.50
C SER A 9 -11.89 -6.11 7.82
N PHE A 10 -11.66 -7.40 7.56
CA PHE A 10 -10.35 -8.03 7.73
C PHE A 10 -9.33 -7.50 6.72
N GLU A 11 -9.71 -7.37 5.44
CA GLU A 11 -8.84 -6.80 4.41
C GLU A 11 -8.51 -5.33 4.72
N VAL A 12 -9.49 -4.54 5.14
CA VAL A 12 -9.26 -3.15 5.58
C VAL A 12 -8.29 -3.09 6.77
N GLY A 13 -8.49 -3.93 7.78
CA GLY A 13 -7.59 -4.02 8.94
C GLY A 13 -6.16 -4.41 8.55
N THR A 14 -6.03 -5.34 7.60
CA THR A 14 -4.73 -5.77 7.06
C THR A 14 -4.03 -4.63 6.34
N LEU A 15 -4.73 -3.86 5.50
CA LEU A 15 -4.16 -2.69 4.82
C LEU A 15 -3.72 -1.61 5.81
N ALA A 16 -4.50 -1.38 6.88
CA ALA A 16 -4.13 -0.45 7.94
C ALA A 16 -2.85 -0.89 8.66
N ALA A 17 -2.74 -2.18 9.02
CA ALA A 17 -1.56 -2.74 9.67
C ALA A 17 -0.31 -2.64 8.77
N ILE A 18 -0.43 -2.99 7.48
CA ILE A 18 0.67 -2.90 6.53
C ILE A 18 1.12 -1.45 6.33
N THR A 19 0.17 -0.51 6.25
CA THR A 19 0.50 0.92 6.18
C THR A 19 1.29 1.36 7.41
N LEU A 20 0.87 0.94 8.61
CA LEU A 20 1.56 1.25 9.86
C LEU A 20 2.98 0.66 9.93
N ILE A 21 3.17 -0.54 9.39
CA ILE A 21 4.51 -1.14 9.22
C ILE A 21 5.36 -0.25 8.29
N GLY A 22 4.83 0.13 7.13
CA GLY A 22 5.51 1.04 6.21
C GLY A 22 5.91 2.37 6.87
N THR A 23 5.02 2.97 7.66
CA THR A 23 5.30 4.21 8.41
C THR A 23 6.36 4.03 9.47
N SER A 24 6.41 2.88 10.13
CA SER A 24 7.48 2.55 11.09
C SER A 24 8.83 2.44 10.39
N LEU A 25 8.85 1.87 9.18
CA LEU A 25 10.03 1.75 8.32
C LEU A 25 10.43 3.08 7.65
N ALA A 26 9.52 4.06 7.56
CA ALA A 26 9.81 5.39 7.01
C ALA A 26 10.85 6.17 7.84
N ARG A 27 11.17 5.71 9.06
CA ARG A 27 12.27 6.22 9.90
C ARG A 27 13.66 5.79 9.43
N LEU A 28 13.75 4.81 8.52
CA LEU A 28 15.01 4.41 7.89
C LEU A 28 15.52 5.50 6.96
N ASP A 29 16.82 5.45 6.65
CA ASP A 29 17.43 6.31 5.64
C ASP A 29 16.70 6.20 4.30
N VAL A 30 16.72 7.30 3.53
CA VAL A 30 16.03 7.40 2.24
C VAL A 30 16.40 6.26 1.29
N SER A 31 17.68 5.88 1.24
CA SER A 31 18.17 4.78 0.41
C SER A 31 17.51 3.43 0.75
N LYS A 32 17.34 3.14 2.04
CA LYS A 32 16.75 1.87 2.51
C LYS A 32 15.27 1.81 2.23
N ARG A 33 14.52 2.90 2.43
CA ARG A 33 13.08 2.93 2.09
C ARG A 33 12.85 2.84 0.57
N THR A 34 13.74 3.44 -0.24
CA THR A 34 13.69 3.31 -1.70
C THR A 34 13.89 1.86 -2.14
N LEU A 35 14.88 1.13 -1.58
CA LEU A 35 15.06 -0.29 -1.87
C LEU A 35 13.82 -1.14 -1.58
N ILE A 36 13.14 -0.87 -0.46
CA ILE A 36 11.90 -1.58 -0.09
C ILE A 36 10.77 -1.21 -1.07
N SER A 37 10.65 0.08 -1.43
CA SER A 37 9.66 0.56 -2.40
C SER A 37 9.87 -0.06 -3.78
N ASP A 38 11.11 -0.12 -4.26
CA ASP A 38 11.47 -0.70 -5.56
C ASP A 38 11.21 -2.21 -5.60
N ALA A 39 11.51 -2.91 -4.51
CA ALA A 39 11.19 -4.33 -4.37
C ALA A 39 9.66 -4.57 -4.37
N ALA A 40 8.90 -3.76 -3.63
CA ALA A 40 7.44 -3.84 -3.61
C ALA A 40 6.84 -3.53 -4.99
N GLN A 41 7.39 -2.55 -5.71
CA GLN A 41 6.97 -2.20 -7.07
C GLN A 41 7.26 -3.32 -8.06
N SER A 42 8.45 -3.93 -7.99
CA SER A 42 8.82 -5.09 -8.81
C SER A 42 7.86 -6.26 -8.60
N LEU A 43 7.42 -6.49 -7.36
CA LEU A 43 6.42 -7.51 -7.05
C LEU A 43 5.04 -7.16 -7.62
N ILE A 44 4.61 -5.90 -7.57
CA ILE A 44 3.35 -5.46 -8.20
C ILE A 44 3.36 -5.75 -9.70
N GLU A 45 4.49 -5.55 -10.38
CA GLU A 45 4.62 -5.78 -11.82
C GLU A 45 4.67 -7.28 -12.17
N ALA A 46 5.25 -8.10 -11.30
CA ALA A 46 5.32 -9.55 -11.48
C ALA A 46 4.00 -10.28 -11.16
N LEU A 47 3.15 -9.69 -10.32
CA LEU A 47 1.92 -10.34 -9.87
C LEU A 47 0.77 -10.17 -10.88
N PRO A 48 -0.08 -11.20 -11.05
CA PRO A 48 -1.21 -11.13 -11.95
C PRO A 48 -2.22 -10.08 -11.48
N HIS A 49 -2.78 -9.36 -12.44
CA HIS A 49 -3.83 -8.39 -12.19
C HIS A 49 -5.17 -9.11 -12.09
N ASP A 50 -5.62 -9.35 -10.87
CA ASP A 50 -6.97 -9.83 -10.61
C ASP A 50 -7.86 -8.64 -10.29
N ARG A 51 -8.74 -8.21 -11.21
CA ARG A 51 -9.55 -6.99 -11.03
C ARG A 51 -10.82 -7.28 -10.23
N ASP A 52 -10.67 -8.03 -9.16
CA ASP A 52 -11.77 -8.53 -8.33
C ASP A 52 -12.51 -7.41 -7.61
N TYR A 53 -11.82 -6.31 -7.28
CA TYR A 53 -12.38 -5.29 -6.40
C TYR A 53 -13.17 -4.21 -7.15
N SER A 54 -14.11 -3.57 -6.45
CA SER A 54 -15.00 -2.52 -6.98
C SER A 54 -14.26 -1.36 -7.63
N ASP A 55 -13.09 -1.01 -7.09
CA ASP A 55 -12.17 0.01 -7.60
C ASP A 55 -11.28 -0.47 -8.77
N GLY A 56 -11.42 -1.73 -9.19
CA GLY A 56 -10.61 -2.37 -10.23
C GLY A 56 -9.20 -2.75 -9.78
N SER A 57 -8.92 -2.74 -8.48
CA SER A 57 -7.64 -3.19 -7.92
C SER A 57 -7.58 -4.72 -7.80
N SER A 58 -6.37 -5.21 -7.49
CA SER A 58 -6.08 -6.61 -7.17
C SER A 58 -5.65 -6.71 -5.71
N GLY A 59 -6.12 -7.74 -5.02
CA GLY A 59 -5.92 -7.92 -3.58
C GLY A 59 -4.44 -8.00 -3.23
N ASN A 60 -3.66 -8.66 -4.08
CA ASN A 60 -2.21 -8.79 -3.93
C ASN A 60 -1.49 -7.44 -4.10
N HIS A 61 -2.03 -6.55 -4.95
CA HIS A 61 -1.47 -5.21 -5.15
C HIS A 61 -1.86 -4.23 -4.05
N LEU A 62 -3.04 -4.39 -3.44
CA LEU A 62 -3.51 -3.47 -2.39
C LEU A 62 -2.57 -3.47 -1.18
N ALA A 63 -2.14 -4.65 -0.72
CA ALA A 63 -1.18 -4.78 0.37
C ALA A 63 0.16 -4.10 0.06
N LEU A 64 0.75 -4.35 -1.11
CA LEU A 64 2.02 -3.76 -1.52
C LEU A 64 1.92 -2.23 -1.68
N ARG A 65 0.80 -1.74 -2.21
CA ARG A 65 0.54 -0.29 -2.30
C ARG A 65 0.37 0.36 -0.93
N ALA A 66 -0.28 -0.31 0.01
CA ALA A 66 -0.41 0.16 1.40
C ALA A 66 0.98 0.29 2.06
N LEU A 67 1.87 -0.68 1.84
CA LEU A 67 3.25 -0.63 2.33
C LEU A 67 4.00 0.58 1.76
N ILE A 68 3.98 0.76 0.43
CA ILE A 68 4.64 1.88 -0.26
C ILE A 68 4.12 3.22 0.26
N LYS A 69 2.80 3.36 0.43
CA LYS A 69 2.18 4.55 1.01
C LYS A 69 2.68 4.82 2.43
N GLY A 70 2.86 3.77 3.23
CA GLY A 70 3.43 3.87 4.57
C GLY A 70 4.90 4.32 4.56
N LEU A 71 5.72 3.84 3.63
CA LEU A 71 7.15 4.19 3.50
C LEU A 71 7.37 5.66 3.11
N HIS A 72 6.41 6.23 2.39
CA HIS A 72 6.41 7.62 1.93
C HIS A 72 5.16 8.33 2.46
N PRO A 73 5.05 8.53 3.79
CA PRO A 73 3.93 9.25 4.34
C PRO A 73 3.99 10.67 3.77
N VAL A 74 2.90 11.11 3.13
CA VAL A 74 2.77 12.50 2.73
C VAL A 74 2.98 13.31 4.00
N GLN A 75 4.01 14.17 4.02
CA GLN A 75 4.12 15.15 5.10
C GLN A 75 2.81 15.92 5.08
N SER A 76 1.99 15.76 6.11
CA SER A 76 0.84 16.64 6.29
C SER A 76 1.37 18.06 6.12
N PRO A 77 0.76 18.92 5.27
CA PRO A 77 1.10 20.32 5.28
C PRO A 77 0.94 20.75 6.73
N GLN A 78 2.07 21.08 7.35
CA GLN A 78 2.14 21.54 8.71
C GLN A 78 1.14 22.70 8.77
N SER A 79 0.03 22.55 9.50
CA SER A 79 -0.89 23.65 9.72
C SER A 79 -0.08 24.71 10.45
N SER A 80 0.34 25.74 9.71
CA SER A 80 0.83 26.98 10.27
C SER A 80 -0.34 27.66 10.96
N ASP A 81 -0.48 27.43 12.26
CA ASP A 81 -1.10 28.34 13.23
C ASP A 81 -0.50 28.11 14.61
#